data_AF-A0A9X6NJP6-F1
#
_entry.id   AF-A0A9X6NJP6-F1
#
_cell.length_a   1.000
_cell.length_b   1.000
_cell.length_c   1.000
_cell.angle_alpha   90.00
_cell.angle_beta   90.00
_cell.angle_gamma   90.00
#
_symmetry.space_group_name_H-M   'P 1'
#
loop_
_entity.id
_entity.type
_entity.pdbx_description
1 polymer ?
#
loop_
_entity_poly.entity_id
_entity_poly.type
_entity_poly.pdbx_seq_one_letter_code
_entity_poly.pdbx_strand_id
1 'polypeptide(L)'
;MTPAVWKQASLPVRNSGLGIRTTSELPLPAFLASIHSSKYLIAIITPLADFEDILEVSTRDWLTITGQDIPAAPKSQRAWDLPAVEHTVREMTTKTTARNKAQLRALNCKEAEAWIHALPISPAGNLLDDMV
;
A
#
# COMPACT_ATOMS: atom_id res chain seq x y z
N MET A 1 -7.90 -10.18 16.33
CA MET A 1 -7.25 -8.87 16.08
C MET A 1 -8.32 -7.82 15.79
N THR A 2 -8.16 -6.59 16.26
CA THR A 2 -9.12 -5.51 16.00
C THR A 2 -8.89 -4.90 14.60
N PRO A 3 -9.90 -4.27 13.97
CA PRO A 3 -9.76 -3.61 12.67
C PRO A 3 -8.64 -2.56 12.64
N ALA A 4 -8.42 -1.85 13.74
CA ALA A 4 -7.36 -0.85 13.87
C ALA A 4 -5.95 -1.47 13.81
N VAL A 5 -5.74 -2.65 14.42
CA VAL A 5 -4.44 -3.34 14.37
C VAL A 5 -4.13 -3.80 12.95
N TRP A 6 -5.13 -4.35 12.24
CA TRP A 6 -4.96 -4.74 10.84
C TRP A 6 -4.65 -3.56 9.92
N LYS A 7 -5.39 -2.46 10.11
CA LYS A 7 -5.18 -1.23 9.33
C LYS A 7 -3.82 -0.59 9.62
N GLN A 8 -3.23 -0.81 10.80
CA GLN A 8 -1.86 -0.38 11.09
C GLN A 8 -0.84 -1.33 10.47
N ALA A 9 -1.05 -2.64 10.57
CA ALA A 9 -0.18 -3.64 9.96
C ALA A 9 -0.09 -3.50 8.43
N SER A 10 -1.14 -3.01 7.77
CA SER A 10 -1.14 -2.79 6.32
C SER A 10 -0.35 -1.58 5.83
N LEU A 11 0.02 -0.68 6.73
CA LEU A 11 0.88 0.46 6.41
C LEU A 11 2.31 -0.04 6.09
N PRO A 12 3.04 0.63 5.20
CA PRO A 12 4.46 0.37 5.01
C PRO A 12 5.24 0.47 6.31
N VAL A 13 6.36 -0.23 6.37
CA VAL A 13 7.24 -0.26 7.54
C VAL A 13 7.67 1.15 7.97
N ARG A 14 8.09 1.98 7.00
CA ARG A 14 8.39 3.42 7.20
C ARG A 14 7.24 4.26 7.76
N ASN A 15 6.03 3.72 7.79
CA ASN A 15 4.81 4.35 8.32
C ASN A 15 4.28 3.60 9.56
N SER A 16 5.15 2.89 10.29
CA SER A 16 4.85 2.18 11.54
C SER A 16 3.89 0.99 11.37
N GLY A 17 3.89 0.38 10.18
CA GLY A 17 3.18 -0.88 9.89
C GLY A 17 4.13 -2.03 9.55
N LEU A 18 3.60 -3.10 8.94
CA LEU A 18 4.35 -4.30 8.53
C LEU A 18 4.46 -4.43 7.01
N GLY A 19 3.86 -3.51 6.24
CA GLY A 19 3.80 -3.57 4.79
C GLY A 19 2.85 -4.64 4.24
N ILE A 20 2.00 -5.24 5.07
CA ILE A 20 1.10 -6.33 4.66
C ILE A 20 -0.17 -5.72 4.05
N ARG A 21 -0.13 -5.40 2.75
CA ARG A 21 -1.29 -4.82 2.04
C ARG A 21 -2.46 -5.81 2.05
N THR A 22 -3.67 -5.30 2.24
CA THR A 22 -4.89 -6.12 2.21
C THR A 22 -5.35 -6.35 0.77
N THR A 23 -6.05 -7.46 0.53
CA THR A 23 -6.65 -7.77 -0.77
C THR A 23 -7.74 -6.79 -1.18
N SER A 24 -8.25 -5.97 -0.27
CA SER A 24 -9.21 -4.90 -0.58
C SER A 24 -8.53 -3.59 -0.99
N GLU A 25 -7.28 -3.34 -0.56
CA GLU A 25 -6.57 -2.08 -0.81
C GLU A 25 -5.67 -2.12 -2.05
N LEU A 26 -5.16 -3.30 -2.39
CA LEU A 26 -4.21 -3.51 -3.49
C LEU A 26 -4.81 -3.52 -4.91
N PRO A 27 -6.03 -4.06 -5.15
CA PRO A 27 -6.52 -4.28 -6.51
C PRO A 27 -6.65 -3.00 -7.32
N LEU A 28 -7.16 -1.92 -6.72
CA LEU A 28 -7.41 -0.68 -7.43
C LEU A 28 -6.10 0.01 -7.91
N PRO A 29 -5.09 0.26 -7.05
CA PRO A 29 -3.79 0.76 -7.50
C PRO A 29 -3.10 -0.16 -8.53
N ALA A 30 -3.21 -1.48 -8.35
CA ALA A 30 -2.62 -2.45 -9.28
C ALA A 30 -3.31 -2.42 -10.65
N PHE A 31 -4.64 -2.37 -10.67
CA PHE A 31 -5.43 -2.25 -11.89
C PHE A 31 -5.09 -0.97 -12.65
N LEU A 32 -5.11 0.18 -11.98
CA LEU A 32 -4.81 1.48 -12.59
C LEU A 32 -3.39 1.50 -13.18
N ALA A 33 -2.39 1.01 -12.44
CA ALA A 33 -1.03 0.91 -12.97
C ALA A 33 -0.92 -0.03 -14.18
N SER A 34 -1.59 -1.18 -14.11
CA SER A 34 -1.57 -2.20 -15.16
C SER A 34 -2.21 -1.69 -16.44
N ILE A 35 -3.40 -1.07 -16.36
CA ILE A 35 -4.10 -0.57 -17.54
C ILE A 35 -3.34 0.59 -18.18
N HIS A 36 -2.79 1.53 -17.40
CA HIS A 36 -1.96 2.60 -17.94
C HIS A 36 -0.64 2.09 -18.55
N SER A 37 -0.10 0.97 -18.06
CA SER A 37 1.08 0.34 -18.64
C SER A 37 0.76 -0.40 -19.95
N SER A 38 -0.43 -0.99 -20.04
CA SER A 38 -0.82 -1.88 -21.13
C SER A 38 -1.68 -1.22 -22.21
N LYS A 39 -2.28 -0.03 -21.96
CA LYS A 39 -3.22 0.67 -22.87
C LYS A 39 -2.69 0.77 -24.30
N TYR A 40 -1.41 1.10 -24.46
CA TYR A 40 -0.77 1.18 -25.78
C TYR A 40 -0.70 -0.17 -26.50
N LEU A 41 -0.30 -1.24 -25.81
CA LEU A 41 -0.20 -2.58 -26.39
C LEU A 41 -1.59 -3.14 -26.73
N ILE A 42 -2.56 -2.91 -25.86
CA ILE A 42 -3.95 -3.29 -26.06
C ILE A 42 -4.50 -2.63 -27.34
N ALA A 43 -4.24 -1.33 -27.54
CA ALA A 43 -4.69 -0.62 -28.74
C ALA A 43 -4.08 -1.17 -30.04
N ILE A 44 -2.88 -1.78 -29.98
CA ILE A 44 -2.25 -2.44 -31.13
C ILE A 44 -2.91 -3.80 -31.41
N ILE A 45 -3.11 -4.61 -30.37
CA ILE A 45 -3.59 -6.00 -30.51
C ILE A 45 -5.09 -6.05 -30.78
N THR A 46 -5.86 -5.15 -30.17
CA THR A 46 -7.31 -5.11 -30.29
C THR A 46 -7.79 -3.66 -30.35
N PRO A 47 -7.73 -3.01 -31.52
CA PRO A 47 -8.08 -1.60 -31.68
C PRO A 47 -9.52 -1.25 -31.34
N LEU A 48 -10.42 -2.24 -31.36
CA LEU A 48 -11.84 -2.09 -31.00
C LEU A 48 -12.11 -2.28 -29.49
N ALA A 49 -11.08 -2.62 -28.70
CA ALA A 49 -11.26 -2.80 -27.28
C ALA A 49 -11.39 -1.44 -26.59
N ASP A 50 -12.54 -1.21 -25.97
CA ASP A 50 -12.83 -0.01 -25.20
C ASP A 50 -12.81 -0.34 -23.70
N PHE A 51 -12.00 0.41 -22.96
CA PHE A 51 -11.86 0.32 -21.52
C PHE A 51 -12.09 1.67 -20.84
N GLU A 52 -12.52 2.69 -21.59
CA GLU A 52 -12.60 4.05 -21.08
C GLU A 52 -13.63 4.14 -19.94
N ASP A 53 -14.78 3.46 -20.06
CA ASP A 53 -15.78 3.36 -18.99
C ASP A 53 -15.21 2.77 -17.69
N ILE A 54 -14.47 1.66 -17.80
CA ILE A 54 -13.89 0.97 -16.64
C ILE A 54 -12.77 1.82 -16.02
N LEU A 55 -11.96 2.48 -16.86
CA LEU A 55 -10.90 3.37 -16.44
C LEU A 55 -11.47 4.61 -15.74
N GLU A 56 -12.55 5.20 -16.27
CA GLU A 56 -13.22 6.35 -15.68
C GLU A 56 -13.79 6.00 -14.30
N VAL A 57 -14.52 4.89 -14.19
CA VAL A 57 -15.07 4.41 -12.91
C VAL A 57 -13.95 4.19 -11.90
N SER A 58 -12.90 3.48 -12.28
CA SER A 58 -11.78 3.18 -11.39
C SER A 58 -11.00 4.43 -10.97
N THR A 59 -10.83 5.38 -11.89
CA THR A 59 -10.15 6.66 -11.60
C THR A 59 -10.99 7.50 -10.63
N ARG A 60 -12.32 7.53 -10.83
CA ARG A 60 -13.24 8.21 -9.92
C ARG A 60 -13.25 7.58 -8.52
N ASP A 61 -13.23 6.25 -8.44
CA ASP A 61 -13.14 5.55 -7.15
C ASP A 61 -11.85 5.90 -6.42
N TRP A 62 -10.73 5.95 -7.15
CA TRP A 62 -9.44 6.35 -6.58
C TRP A 62 -9.41 7.83 -6.14
N LEU A 63 -9.96 8.74 -6.94
CA LEU A 63 -10.15 10.15 -6.58
C LEU A 63 -11.02 10.28 -5.31
N THR A 64 -12.07 9.47 -5.19
CA THR A 64 -12.95 9.47 -4.01
C THR A 64 -12.21 9.04 -2.74
N ILE A 65 -11.31 8.06 -2.87
CA ILE A 65 -10.51 7.53 -1.74
C ILE A 65 -9.40 8.51 -1.32
N THR A 66 -8.71 9.11 -2.30
CA THR A 66 -7.45 9.84 -2.05
C THR A 66 -7.59 11.36 -2.12
N GLY A 67 -8.62 11.87 -2.81
CA GLY A 67 -8.79 13.27 -3.14
C GLY A 67 -7.74 13.81 -4.11
N GLN A 68 -7.04 12.93 -4.84
CA GLN A 68 -5.99 13.33 -5.78
C GLN A 68 -6.37 13.02 -7.24
N ASP A 69 -5.82 13.82 -8.15
CA ASP A 69 -5.87 13.58 -9.59
C ASP A 69 -4.84 12.53 -10.02
N ILE A 70 -4.98 12.05 -11.26
CA ILE A 70 -4.13 11.02 -11.87
C ILE A 70 -2.64 11.31 -11.61
N PRO A 71 -1.85 10.35 -11.09
CA PRO A 71 -0.45 10.54 -10.81
C PRO A 71 0.38 10.88 -12.07
N ALA A 72 1.44 11.67 -11.89
CA ALA A 72 2.38 12.00 -12.97
C ALA A 72 3.05 10.77 -13.62
N ALA A 73 3.20 9.68 -12.86
CA ALA A 73 3.72 8.40 -13.33
C ALA A 73 2.62 7.32 -13.26
N PRO A 74 1.60 7.34 -14.15
CA PRO A 74 0.42 6.48 -14.03
C PRO A 74 0.72 5.00 -14.30
N LYS A 75 1.89 4.68 -14.87
CA LYS A 75 2.37 3.29 -15.03
C LYS A 75 2.96 2.70 -13.74
N SER A 76 3.18 3.51 -12.72
CA SER A 76 3.78 3.08 -11.45
C SER A 76 2.69 2.78 -10.43
N GLN A 77 2.57 1.51 -10.02
CA GLN A 77 1.64 1.13 -8.94
C GLN A 77 1.92 1.89 -7.65
N ARG A 78 3.20 2.16 -7.34
CA ARG A 78 3.58 2.96 -6.17
C ARG A 78 2.97 4.36 -6.22
N ALA A 79 2.84 4.96 -7.40
CA ALA A 79 2.27 6.31 -7.55
C ALA A 79 0.77 6.34 -7.25
N TRP A 80 0.06 5.22 -7.50
CA TRP A 80 -1.35 5.06 -7.14
C TRP A 80 -1.57 4.64 -5.68
N ASP A 81 -0.65 3.84 -5.13
CA ASP A 81 -0.78 3.27 -3.79
C ASP A 81 -0.43 4.27 -2.68
N LEU A 82 0.62 5.09 -2.90
CA LEU A 82 1.15 5.98 -1.87
C LEU A 82 0.11 6.98 -1.31
N PRO A 83 -0.71 7.65 -2.13
CA PRO A 83 -1.72 8.59 -1.60
C PRO A 83 -2.77 7.91 -0.71
N ALA A 84 -3.17 6.67 -1.03
CA ALA A 84 -4.10 5.91 -0.21
C ALA A 84 -3.48 5.50 1.15
N VAL A 85 -2.19 5.17 1.15
CA VAL A 85 -1.42 4.93 2.38
C VAL A 85 -1.35 6.21 3.22
N GLU A 86 -1.01 7.35 2.62
CA GLU A 86 -0.92 8.63 3.32
C GLU A 86 -2.24 9.08 3.93
N HIS A 87 -3.34 8.89 3.20
CA HIS A 87 -4.70 9.11 3.71
C HIS A 87 -4.97 8.24 4.96
N THR A 88 -4.62 6.95 4.89
CA THR A 88 -4.77 6.00 6.00
C THR A 88 -3.95 6.40 7.23
N VAL A 89 -2.69 6.82 7.04
CA VAL A 89 -1.81 7.32 8.12
C VAL A 89 -2.41 8.56 8.78
N ARG A 90 -2.91 9.51 7.99
CA ARG A 90 -3.54 10.74 8.48
C ARG A 90 -4.78 10.44 9.30
N GLU A 91 -5.63 9.53 8.81
CA GLU A 91 -6.83 9.08 9.51
C GLU A 91 -6.49 8.42 10.86
N MET A 92 -5.51 7.51 10.87
CA MET A 92 -5.00 6.87 12.09
C MET A 92 -4.50 7.91 13.10
N THR A 93 -3.72 8.89 12.65
CA THR A 93 -3.10 9.88 13.54
C THR A 93 -4.15 10.80 14.18
N THR A 94 -5.26 11.05 13.49
CA THR A 94 -6.32 11.96 13.94
C THR A 94 -7.37 11.26 14.80
N LYS A 95 -7.90 10.11 14.35
CA LYS A 95 -9.11 9.48 14.90
C LYS A 95 -8.87 8.37 15.94
N THR A 96 -7.62 8.06 16.29
CA THR A 96 -7.30 6.92 17.16
C THR A 96 -7.12 7.29 18.64
N THR A 97 -7.06 6.29 19.52
CA THR A 97 -6.84 6.47 20.96
C THR A 97 -5.44 7.02 21.27
N ALA A 98 -5.27 7.67 22.43
CA ALA A 98 -3.96 8.19 22.85
C ALA A 98 -2.86 7.10 22.85
N ARG A 99 -3.22 5.86 23.22
CA ARG A 99 -2.34 4.69 23.17
C ARG A 99 -1.85 4.41 21.75
N ASN A 100 -2.76 4.34 20.77
CA ASN A 100 -2.41 4.03 19.39
C ASN A 100 -1.56 5.16 18.77
N LYS A 101 -1.83 6.43 19.13
CA LYS A 101 -0.96 7.56 18.73
C LYS A 101 0.46 7.44 19.30
N ALA A 102 0.58 7.04 20.57
CA ALA A 102 1.87 6.82 21.21
C ALA A 102 2.63 5.66 20.54
N GLN A 103 1.95 4.56 20.21
CA GLN A 103 2.54 3.43 19.47
C GLN A 103 3.03 3.86 18.07
N LEU A 104 2.20 4.59 17.32
CA LEU A 104 2.60 5.10 16.00
C LEU A 104 3.84 6.00 16.09
N ARG A 105 3.92 6.87 17.10
CA ARG A 105 5.08 7.75 17.32
C ARG A 105 6.33 6.97 17.74
N ALA A 106 6.18 5.99 18.63
CA ALA A 106 7.30 5.16 19.09
C ALA A 106 7.91 4.33 17.95
N LEU A 107 7.06 3.85 17.04
CA LEU A 107 7.46 3.07 15.87
C LEU A 107 7.91 3.92 14.68
N ASN A 108 7.85 5.25 14.77
CA ASN A 108 8.35 6.16 13.73
C ASN A 108 9.81 6.58 13.98
N CYS A 109 10.57 5.78 14.74
CA CYS A 109 12.01 5.99 14.92
C CYS A 109 12.78 5.13 13.89
N LYS A 110 13.94 5.64 13.45
CA LYS A 110 14.75 5.02 12.40
C LYS A 110 15.10 3.55 12.67
N GLU A 111 15.28 3.18 13.93
CA GLU A 111 15.71 1.84 14.34
C GLU A 111 14.52 0.90 14.66
N ALA A 112 13.28 1.38 14.67
CA ALA A 112 12.10 0.55 14.97
C ALA A 112 11.88 -0.57 13.94
N GLU A 113 12.39 -0.37 12.72
CA GLU A 113 12.30 -1.31 11.60
C GLU A 113 13.55 -2.18 11.41
N ALA A 114 14.61 -1.95 12.19
CA ALA A 114 15.88 -2.66 12.02
C ALA A 114 15.72 -4.18 12.16
N TRP A 115 14.80 -4.65 13.01
CA TRP A 115 14.53 -6.07 13.20
C TRP A 115 13.87 -6.74 11.99
N ILE A 116 13.11 -6.00 11.15
CA ILE A 116 12.49 -6.54 9.92
C ILE A 116 13.56 -6.83 8.87
N HIS A 117 14.64 -6.05 8.89
CA HIS A 117 15.76 -6.18 7.96
C HIS A 117 16.95 -6.97 8.52
N ALA A 118 16.86 -7.43 9.77
CA ALA A 118 17.92 -8.20 10.40
C ALA A 118 18.03 -9.59 9.75
N LEU A 119 19.25 -9.98 9.38
CA LEU A 119 19.49 -11.34 8.90
C LEU A 119 19.26 -12.34 10.05
N PRO A 120 18.61 -13.48 9.79
CA PRO A 120 18.50 -14.57 10.75
C PRO A 120 19.90 -15.06 11.15
N ILE A 121 20.16 -15.22 12.45
CA ILE A 121 21.41 -15.77 12.99
C ILE A 121 21.11 -16.79 14.09
N SER A 122 21.81 -17.92 14.06
CA SER A 122 21.60 -19.02 15.02
C SER A 122 21.67 -18.59 16.50
N PRO A 123 22.63 -17.74 16.94
CA PRO A 123 22.75 -17.37 18.35
C PRO A 123 21.59 -16.54 18.90
N ALA A 124 20.81 -15.87 18.04
CA ALA A 124 19.67 -15.05 18.45
C ALA A 124 18.35 -15.84 18.46
N GLY A 125 18.38 -17.13 18.12
CA GLY A 125 17.18 -17.98 18.05
C GLY A 125 16.16 -17.55 16.97
N ASN A 126 16.56 -16.70 16.02
CA ASN A 126 15.72 -16.23 14.92
C ASN A 126 16.07 -16.90 13.57
N LEU A 127 17.02 -17.83 13.57
CA LEU A 127 17.32 -18.68 12.41
C LEU A 127 16.17 -19.68 12.22
N LEU A 128 15.47 -19.56 11.09
CA LEU A 128 14.50 -20.57 10.67
C LEU A 128 15.28 -21.84 10.31
N ASP A 129 14.88 -22.98 10.86
CA ASP A 129 15.47 -24.26 10.49
C ASP A 129 15.31 -24.48 8.98
N ASP A 130 16.37 -24.97 8.33
CA ASP A 130 16.26 -25.40 6.94
C ASP A 130 15.18 -26.48 6.87
N MET A 131 14.08 -26.16 6.19
CA MET A 131 12.96 -27.08 6.01
C MET A 131 13.46 -28.30 5.24
N VAL A 132 13.51 -29.45 5.93
CA VAL A 132 13.78 -30.78 5.37
C VAL A 132 12.64 -31.23 4.48
#